data_AF-A0A0Z8FC35-F1
#
_entry.id   AF-A0A0Z8FC35-F1
#
_cell.length_a   1.000
_cell.length_b   1.000
_cell.length_c   1.000
_cell.angle_alpha   90.00
_cell.angle_beta   90.00
_cell.angle_gamma   90.00
#
_symmetry.space_group_name_H-M   'P 1'
#
loop_
_entity.id
_entity.type
_entity.pdbx_description
1 polymer ?
#
loop_
_entity_poly.entity_id
_entity_poly.type
_entity_poly.pdbx_seq_one_letter_code
_entity_poly.pdbx_strand_id
1 'polypeptide(L)'
;MSQVNYIVYTDGFNELDDYFFKELEGSDNVKIVKKNTIIKNLLLQKIFKIHTSFKLNNIVTLPFQNLWYKKLFKKCDNDNPTIYIFFSSWYYPKFFNYIKMKNKKSKIVMYFGDTVESKKKVIKALDIDKLKNEVDLVLSYNEADVNKYKLIYLPMCYSKVNNNIDRISNEKQFDIIFIGASRNRFNDIVTIYEKIKKSNLKYFFYVVNSHKEKFVTKDPNFILTNSPMSYREYLGYVFNAKWLIEILDSGTKGTTLRFWDAVMYNKGLITNNKEIKKSPFFNSNSIIVESNFDELDFNMINITQNIDYKYSGENSPVKFLEAISDMLFKF
;
A
#
# COMPACT_ATOMS: atom_id res chain seq x y z
N MET A 1 21.28 5.28 11.32
CA MET A 1 21.01 5.66 9.92
C MET A 1 22.33 5.92 9.21
N SER A 2 22.61 5.12 8.19
CA SER A 2 23.80 5.21 7.34
C SER A 2 23.99 6.60 6.72
N GLN A 3 25.22 6.93 6.32
CA GLN A 3 25.56 8.11 5.52
C GLN A 3 24.97 8.01 4.10
N VAL A 4 23.65 7.87 3.97
CA VAL A 4 22.92 7.69 2.71
C VAL A 4 21.70 8.59 2.72
N ASN A 5 21.48 9.25 1.58
CA ASN A 5 20.32 10.08 1.30
C ASN A 5 19.25 9.26 0.57
N TYR A 6 17.99 9.54 0.86
CA TYR A 6 16.84 8.90 0.23
C TYR A 6 15.92 9.95 -0.41
N ILE A 7 15.54 9.73 -1.66
CA ILE A 7 14.55 10.55 -2.36
C ILE A 7 13.44 9.62 -2.83
N VAL A 8 12.29 9.71 -2.18
CA VAL A 8 11.18 8.78 -2.37
C VAL A 8 10.08 9.44 -3.19
N TYR A 9 9.85 8.94 -4.39
CA TYR A 9 8.78 9.37 -5.29
C TYR A 9 7.56 8.48 -5.07
N THR A 10 6.62 8.98 -4.28
CA THR A 10 5.42 8.23 -3.88
C THR A 10 4.27 8.48 -4.84
N ASP A 11 3.39 7.49 -4.89
CA ASP A 11 2.12 7.62 -5.58
C ASP A 11 1.17 8.51 -4.76
N GLY A 12 0.02 8.84 -5.34
CA GLY A 12 -0.96 9.81 -4.84
C GLY A 12 -2.30 9.15 -4.48
N PHE A 13 -2.29 8.04 -3.75
CA PHE A 13 -3.45 7.27 -3.32
C PHE A 13 -4.14 7.86 -2.07
N ASN A 14 -5.28 8.55 -2.29
CA ASN A 14 -6.35 8.82 -1.31
C ASN A 14 -5.91 8.94 0.17
N GLU A 15 -5.13 9.98 0.48
CA GLU A 15 -4.57 10.32 1.81
C GLU A 15 -3.58 9.29 2.40
N LEU A 16 -3.60 8.03 1.98
CA LEU A 16 -2.69 6.99 2.47
C LEU A 16 -1.21 7.36 2.25
N ASP A 17 -0.88 8.09 1.19
CA ASP A 17 0.50 8.53 0.94
C ASP A 17 1.03 9.56 1.94
N ASP A 18 0.13 10.28 2.61
CA ASP A 18 0.50 11.16 3.70
C ASP A 18 0.94 10.36 4.94
N TYR A 19 0.59 9.07 5.01
CA TYR A 19 0.95 8.18 6.11
C TYR A 19 2.05 7.18 5.75
N PHE A 20 2.30 6.90 4.46
CA PHE A 20 3.34 5.95 4.06
C PHE A 20 4.70 6.28 4.65
N PHE A 21 5.12 7.54 4.62
CA PHE A 21 6.45 7.97 5.10
C PHE A 21 6.36 9.11 6.12
N LYS A 22 5.24 9.24 6.83
CA LYS A 22 4.98 10.32 7.79
C LYS A 22 6.05 10.45 8.86
N GLU A 23 6.52 9.33 9.40
CA GLU A 23 7.55 9.32 10.45
C GLU A 23 8.91 9.85 9.98
N LEU A 24 9.12 9.94 8.67
CA LEU A 24 10.35 10.46 8.05
C LEU A 24 10.21 11.92 7.60
N GLU A 25 9.05 12.55 7.78
CA GLU A 25 8.88 13.96 7.46
C GLU A 25 9.78 14.81 8.38
N GLY A 26 10.67 15.59 7.77
CA GLY A 26 11.64 16.44 8.48
C GLY A 26 13.03 15.84 8.65
N SER A 27 13.25 14.58 8.27
CA SER A 27 14.60 13.97 8.28
C SER A 27 15.54 14.63 7.27
N ASP A 28 16.73 15.04 7.69
CA ASP A 28 17.71 15.75 6.85
C ASP A 28 18.17 14.95 5.63
N ASN A 29 18.17 13.61 5.74
CA ASN A 29 18.61 12.70 4.70
C ASN A 29 17.46 12.08 3.89
N VAL A 30 16.19 12.47 4.12
CA VAL A 30 15.04 11.91 3.40
C VAL A 30 14.20 13.03 2.78
N LYS A 31 13.94 12.94 1.47
CA LYS A 31 13.02 13.86 0.76
C LYS A 31 11.88 13.07 0.12
N ILE A 32 10.65 13.30 0.58
CA ILE A 32 9.44 12.69 0.03
C ILE A 32 8.88 13.58 -1.09
N VAL A 33 8.66 13.00 -2.27
CA VAL A 33 8.20 13.69 -3.47
C VAL A 33 6.83 13.16 -3.87
N LYS A 34 5.78 13.87 -3.47
CA LYS A 34 4.38 13.53 -3.76
C LYS A 34 3.98 14.04 -5.15
N LYS A 35 3.51 13.14 -6.03
CA LYS A 35 3.13 13.50 -7.42
C LYS A 35 2.04 14.56 -7.51
N ASN A 36 1.12 14.57 -6.55
CA ASN A 36 -0.04 15.46 -6.55
C ASN A 36 0.28 16.90 -6.17
N THR A 37 1.38 17.16 -5.46
CA THR A 37 1.73 18.47 -4.89
C THR A 37 3.11 18.98 -5.32
N ILE A 38 3.77 18.28 -6.25
CA ILE A 38 5.14 18.59 -6.69
C ILE A 38 5.29 19.98 -7.35
N ILE A 39 4.23 20.51 -7.95
CA ILE A 39 4.19 21.85 -8.53
C ILE A 39 3.22 22.73 -7.75
N LYS A 40 3.76 23.78 -7.11
CA LYS A 40 2.97 24.76 -6.34
C LYS A 40 1.89 25.48 -7.18
N ASN A 41 2.19 25.79 -8.46
CA ASN A 41 1.23 26.44 -9.34
C ASN A 41 0.18 25.44 -9.84
N LEU A 42 -1.10 25.68 -9.52
CA LEU A 42 -2.20 24.75 -9.81
C LEU A 42 -2.39 24.46 -11.30
N LEU A 43 -2.27 25.47 -12.17
CA LEU A 43 -2.41 25.28 -13.62
C LEU A 43 -1.26 24.43 -14.17
N LEU A 44 -0.03 24.75 -13.75
CA LEU A 44 1.15 24.01 -14.17
C LEU A 44 1.15 22.58 -13.62
N GLN A 45 0.60 22.35 -12.41
CA GLN A 45 0.37 21.01 -11.86
C GLN A 45 -0.63 20.23 -12.71
N LYS A 46 -1.70 20.85 -13.20
CA LYS A 46 -2.66 20.20 -14.13
C LYS A 46 -1.96 19.80 -15.44
N ILE A 47 -1.19 20.72 -16.04
CA ILE A 47 -0.42 20.42 -17.27
C ILE A 47 0.56 19.27 -17.03
N PHE A 48 1.28 19.29 -15.90
CA PHE A 48 2.18 18.21 -15.52
C PHE A 48 1.46 16.86 -15.39
N LYS A 49 0.30 16.83 -14.71
CA LYS A 49 -0.52 15.60 -14.59
C LYS A 49 -0.97 15.07 -15.96
N ILE A 50 -1.32 15.96 -16.89
CA ILE A 50 -1.68 15.59 -18.27
C ILE A 50 -0.44 15.02 -18.99
N HIS A 51 0.69 15.73 -19.00
CA HIS A 51 1.93 15.29 -19.64
C HIS A 51 2.43 13.95 -19.13
N THR A 52 2.25 13.69 -17.84
CA THR A 52 2.72 12.46 -17.17
C THR A 52 1.65 11.37 -17.07
N SER A 53 0.45 11.59 -17.61
CA SER A 53 -0.64 10.61 -17.60
C SER A 53 -0.29 9.38 -18.42
N PHE A 54 -0.32 8.20 -17.79
CA PHE A 54 -0.14 6.94 -18.53
C PHE A 54 -1.26 6.71 -19.53
N LYS A 55 -2.50 7.11 -19.23
CA LYS A 55 -3.64 6.97 -20.15
C LYS A 55 -3.37 7.67 -21.48
N LEU A 56 -2.84 8.88 -21.45
CA LEU A 56 -2.51 9.64 -22.67
C LEU A 56 -1.24 9.10 -23.33
N ASN A 57 -0.19 8.84 -22.55
CA ASN A 57 1.07 8.34 -23.09
C ASN A 57 0.98 6.93 -23.69
N ASN A 58 -0.02 6.15 -23.30
CA ASN A 58 -0.36 4.87 -23.94
C ASN A 58 -0.95 5.05 -25.36
N ILE A 59 -1.39 6.26 -25.73
CA ILE A 59 -1.97 6.58 -27.04
C ILE A 59 -0.96 7.39 -27.86
N VAL A 60 -0.44 8.48 -27.28
CA VAL A 60 0.55 9.37 -27.92
C VAL A 60 1.58 9.80 -26.89
N THR A 61 2.86 9.64 -27.22
CA THR A 61 3.95 10.21 -26.41
C THR A 61 3.97 11.72 -26.59
N LEU A 62 3.61 12.46 -25.55
CA LEU A 62 3.59 13.92 -25.61
C LEU A 62 5.02 14.49 -25.70
N PRO A 63 5.27 15.51 -26.55
CA PRO A 63 6.58 16.13 -26.67
C PRO A 63 6.96 16.91 -25.40
N PHE A 64 8.24 17.25 -25.27
CA PHE A 64 8.78 18.12 -24.21
C PHE A 64 8.61 17.64 -22.77
N GLN A 65 8.35 16.35 -22.54
CA GLN A 65 8.29 15.78 -21.18
C GLN A 65 9.60 15.95 -20.39
N ASN A 66 10.74 16.06 -21.09
CA ASN A 66 12.04 16.31 -20.51
C ASN A 66 12.18 17.66 -19.79
N LEU A 67 11.36 18.65 -20.14
CA LEU A 67 11.34 19.95 -19.45
C LEU A 67 10.96 19.80 -17.97
N TRP A 68 10.19 18.77 -17.62
CA TRP A 68 9.82 18.48 -16.24
C TRP A 68 11.00 17.96 -15.41
N TYR A 69 11.98 17.29 -16.03
CA TYR A 69 13.03 16.55 -15.30
C TYR A 69 13.85 17.44 -14.38
N LYS A 70 14.15 18.69 -14.80
CA LYS A 70 14.84 19.67 -13.94
C LYS A 70 14.05 19.98 -12.66
N LYS A 71 12.71 19.99 -12.74
CA LYS A 71 11.83 20.27 -11.60
C LYS A 71 11.60 19.05 -10.72
N LEU A 72 11.57 17.87 -11.35
CA LEU A 72 11.41 16.58 -10.69
C LEU A 72 12.68 16.15 -9.95
N PHE A 73 13.86 16.48 -10.48
CA PHE A 73 15.14 16.15 -9.87
C PHE A 73 15.27 16.85 -8.52
N LYS A 74 15.49 16.07 -7.47
CA LYS A 74 15.76 16.55 -6.11
C LYS A 74 17.15 16.06 -5.69
N LYS A 75 17.74 16.77 -4.74
CA LYS A 75 18.97 16.37 -4.06
C LYS A 75 18.87 16.74 -2.58
N CYS A 76 19.58 16.02 -1.74
CA CYS A 76 19.83 16.44 -0.36
C CYS A 76 20.98 17.45 -0.34
N ASP A 77 21.14 18.16 0.77
CA ASP A 77 22.05 19.31 0.87
C ASP A 77 23.49 18.89 1.22
N ASN A 78 23.69 17.62 1.55
CA ASN A 78 24.98 16.98 1.79
C ASN A 78 25.42 16.10 0.59
N ASP A 79 26.68 15.66 0.60
CA ASP A 79 27.31 14.88 -0.49
C ASP A 79 27.20 13.35 -0.34
N ASN A 80 26.35 12.87 0.57
CA ASN A 80 26.18 11.43 0.76
C ASN A 80 25.62 10.75 -0.50
N PRO A 81 25.98 9.47 -0.75
CA PRO A 81 25.33 8.64 -1.77
C PRO A 81 23.80 8.75 -1.67
N THR A 82 23.13 8.82 -2.82
CA THR A 82 21.67 9.04 -2.86
C THR A 82 20.96 7.86 -3.52
N ILE A 83 19.97 7.31 -2.85
CA ILE A 83 19.04 6.32 -3.38
C ILE A 83 17.75 7.02 -3.79
N TYR A 84 17.39 6.92 -5.06
CA TYR A 84 16.12 7.38 -5.61
C TYR A 84 15.15 6.20 -5.66
N ILE A 85 14.08 6.24 -4.88
CA ILE A 85 13.09 5.18 -4.79
C ILE A 85 11.83 5.63 -5.51
N PHE A 86 11.39 4.85 -6.49
CA PHE A 86 10.22 5.14 -7.31
C PHE A 86 9.14 4.10 -7.07
N PHE A 87 7.94 4.56 -6.77
CA PHE A 87 6.76 3.71 -6.85
C PHE A 87 6.32 3.57 -8.30
N SER A 88 5.62 2.47 -8.60
CA SER A 88 5.22 2.11 -9.97
C SER A 88 4.51 3.24 -10.77
N SER A 89 3.80 4.19 -10.14
CA SER A 89 3.21 5.30 -10.90
C SER A 89 4.22 6.36 -11.38
N TRP A 90 5.49 6.18 -11.03
CA TRP A 90 6.62 6.99 -11.47
C TRP A 90 7.54 6.27 -12.47
N TYR A 91 7.05 5.24 -13.16
CA TYR A 91 7.79 4.61 -14.25
C TYR A 91 7.99 5.56 -15.44
N TYR A 92 9.12 6.28 -15.43
CA TYR A 92 9.56 7.21 -16.48
C TYR A 92 11.04 6.94 -16.82
N PRO A 93 11.36 5.96 -17.68
CA PRO A 93 12.73 5.57 -18.04
C PRO A 93 13.67 6.73 -18.39
N LYS A 94 13.18 7.69 -19.18
CA LYS A 94 13.95 8.87 -19.58
C LYS A 94 14.33 9.77 -18.39
N PHE A 95 13.53 9.78 -17.32
CA PHE A 95 13.86 10.50 -16.09
C PHE A 95 14.93 9.76 -15.27
N PHE A 96 14.92 8.42 -15.26
CA PHE A 96 15.98 7.63 -14.63
C PHE A 96 17.34 7.91 -15.29
N ASN A 97 17.37 7.96 -16.63
CA ASN A 97 18.57 8.34 -17.38
C ASN A 97 19.04 9.76 -17.03
N TYR A 98 18.11 10.70 -16.88
CA TYR A 98 18.45 12.07 -16.45
C TYR A 98 19.08 12.10 -15.05
N ILE A 99 18.57 11.32 -14.10
CA ILE A 99 19.14 11.20 -12.75
C ILE A 99 20.55 10.64 -12.81
N LYS A 100 20.77 9.51 -13.50
CA LYS A 100 22.10 8.90 -13.64
C LYS A 100 23.12 9.85 -14.28
N MET A 101 22.67 10.67 -15.23
CA MET A 101 23.52 11.69 -15.87
C MET A 101 23.89 12.84 -14.92
N LYS A 102 22.99 13.23 -14.01
CA LYS A 102 23.23 14.30 -13.03
C LYS A 102 23.96 13.84 -11.78
N ASN A 103 23.79 12.58 -11.38
CA ASN A 103 24.47 11.98 -10.23
C ASN A 103 24.89 10.55 -10.57
N LYS A 104 26.12 10.37 -11.05
CA LYS A 104 26.65 9.04 -11.44
C LYS A 104 26.74 8.05 -10.27
N LYS A 105 26.78 8.54 -9.02
CA LYS A 105 26.83 7.71 -7.81
C LYS A 105 25.43 7.36 -7.28
N SER A 106 24.36 7.86 -7.90
CA SER A 106 23.00 7.57 -7.45
C SER A 106 22.63 6.12 -7.69
N LYS A 107 21.85 5.55 -6.78
CA LYS A 107 21.16 4.28 -6.98
C LYS A 107 19.69 4.55 -7.28
N ILE A 108 19.11 3.79 -8.20
CA ILE A 108 17.70 3.90 -8.55
C ILE A 108 17.01 2.59 -8.21
N VAL A 109 15.89 2.68 -7.49
CA VAL A 109 15.08 1.55 -7.05
C VAL A 109 13.66 1.73 -7.55
N MET A 110 13.10 0.70 -8.15
CA MET A 110 11.67 0.62 -8.46
C MET A 110 10.98 -0.28 -7.44
N TYR A 111 9.91 0.20 -6.82
CA TYR A 111 9.09 -0.53 -5.87
C TYR A 111 7.65 -0.67 -6.38
N PHE A 112 7.18 -1.92 -6.47
CA PHE A 112 5.81 -2.26 -6.86
C PHE A 112 4.91 -2.35 -5.62
N GLY A 113 4.21 -1.26 -5.31
CA GLY A 113 3.17 -1.19 -4.26
C GLY A 113 1.80 -1.75 -4.67
N ASP A 114 1.64 -2.16 -5.94
CA ASP A 114 0.55 -2.99 -6.43
C ASP A 114 1.14 -4.13 -7.27
N THR A 115 0.31 -5.10 -7.65
CA THR A 115 0.79 -6.19 -8.51
C THR A 115 1.32 -5.68 -9.84
N VAL A 116 2.39 -6.31 -10.34
CA VAL A 116 3.00 -5.96 -11.63
C VAL A 116 1.98 -6.07 -12.77
N GLU A 117 1.12 -7.09 -12.72
CA GLU A 117 0.06 -7.30 -13.72
C GLU A 117 -0.96 -6.14 -13.73
N SER A 118 -1.36 -5.65 -12.55
CA SER A 118 -2.21 -4.46 -12.44
C SER A 118 -1.56 -3.24 -13.10
N LYS A 119 -0.26 -3.04 -12.87
CA LYS A 119 0.48 -1.90 -13.44
C LYS A 119 0.70 -2.03 -14.94
N LYS A 120 0.95 -3.23 -15.48
CA LYS A 120 1.05 -3.46 -16.94
C LYS A 120 -0.23 -3.07 -17.69
N LYS A 121 -1.41 -3.27 -17.08
CA LYS A 121 -2.70 -2.82 -17.67
C LYS A 121 -2.79 -1.30 -17.78
N VAL A 122 -2.18 -0.57 -16.85
CA VAL A 122 -2.21 0.90 -16.80
C VAL A 122 -1.05 1.52 -17.58
N ILE A 123 0.12 0.90 -17.58
CA ILE A 123 1.38 1.38 -18.13
C ILE A 123 1.81 0.41 -19.23
N LYS A 124 1.31 0.59 -20.46
CA LYS A 124 1.55 -0.38 -21.54
C LYS A 124 3.02 -0.51 -21.93
N ALA A 125 3.81 0.54 -21.71
CA ALA A 125 5.26 0.55 -21.96
C ALA A 125 6.10 -0.08 -20.83
N LEU A 126 5.46 -0.59 -19.76
CA LEU A 126 6.15 -1.25 -18.67
C LEU A 126 6.63 -2.64 -19.09
N ASP A 127 7.93 -2.74 -19.29
CA ASP A 127 8.65 -3.99 -19.52
C ASP A 127 9.58 -4.24 -18.33
N ILE A 128 9.43 -5.40 -17.69
CA ILE A 128 10.13 -5.71 -16.44
C ILE A 128 11.59 -6.08 -16.69
N ASP A 129 11.90 -6.73 -17.81
CA ASP A 129 13.28 -7.09 -18.14
C ASP A 129 14.07 -5.86 -18.57
N LYS A 130 13.45 -4.97 -19.35
CA LYS A 130 14.03 -3.66 -19.63
C LYS A 130 14.23 -2.82 -18.38
N LEU A 131 13.23 -2.76 -17.49
CA LEU A 131 13.32 -2.03 -16.23
C LEU A 131 14.49 -2.53 -15.38
N LYS A 132 14.67 -3.85 -15.24
CA LYS A 132 15.79 -4.46 -14.50
C LYS A 132 17.17 -4.04 -15.04
N ASN A 133 17.28 -3.71 -16.33
CA ASN A 133 18.52 -3.19 -16.92
C ASN A 133 18.69 -1.67 -16.73
N GLU A 134 17.62 -0.95 -16.41
CA GLU A 134 17.62 0.51 -16.27
C GLU A 134 17.81 0.98 -14.81
N VAL A 135 17.52 0.15 -13.82
CA VAL A 135 17.60 0.50 -12.38
C VAL A 135 18.47 -0.47 -11.60
N ASP A 136 18.86 -0.11 -10.38
CA ASP A 136 19.74 -0.92 -9.53
C ASP A 136 18.98 -2.02 -8.77
N LEU A 137 17.72 -1.77 -8.39
CA LEU A 137 16.84 -2.79 -7.78
C LEU A 137 15.39 -2.66 -8.26
N VAL A 138 14.72 -3.81 -8.36
CA VAL A 138 13.27 -3.90 -8.58
C VAL A 138 12.68 -4.76 -7.48
N LEU A 139 11.79 -4.16 -6.70
CA LEU A 139 11.25 -4.70 -5.45
C LEU A 139 9.73 -4.87 -5.54
N SER A 140 9.18 -5.84 -4.82
CA SER A 140 7.74 -6.06 -4.70
C SER A 140 7.38 -6.68 -3.36
N TYR A 141 6.23 -6.29 -2.79
CA TYR A 141 5.64 -7.01 -1.65
C TYR A 141 4.87 -8.26 -2.07
N ASN A 142 4.54 -8.40 -3.36
CA ASN A 142 3.71 -9.48 -3.85
C ASN A 142 4.60 -10.67 -4.25
N GLU A 143 4.53 -11.76 -3.49
CA GLU A 143 5.36 -12.96 -3.72
C GLU A 143 5.12 -13.58 -5.10
N ALA A 144 3.90 -13.47 -5.64
CA ALA A 144 3.61 -13.93 -6.98
C ALA A 144 4.43 -13.19 -8.04
N ASP A 145 4.64 -11.87 -7.87
CA ASP A 145 5.46 -11.07 -8.78
C ASP A 145 6.95 -11.34 -8.59
N VAL A 146 7.39 -11.52 -7.34
CA VAL A 146 8.77 -11.92 -6.99
C VAL A 146 9.13 -13.20 -7.73
N ASN A 147 8.30 -14.24 -7.64
CA ASN A 147 8.55 -15.51 -8.28
C ASN A 147 8.46 -15.44 -9.81
N LYS A 148 7.42 -14.77 -10.34
CA LYS A 148 7.18 -14.70 -11.79
C LYS A 148 8.25 -13.90 -12.53
N TYR A 149 8.67 -12.77 -11.97
CA TYR A 149 9.58 -11.83 -12.64
C TYR A 149 11.01 -11.84 -12.09
N LYS A 150 11.28 -12.71 -11.10
CA LYS A 150 12.55 -12.80 -10.37
C LYS A 150 12.92 -11.45 -9.73
N LEU A 151 11.96 -10.85 -9.04
CA LEU A 151 12.16 -9.59 -8.29
C LEU A 151 12.68 -9.92 -6.88
N ILE A 152 12.99 -8.89 -6.10
CA ILE A 152 13.34 -9.06 -4.69
C ILE A 152 12.12 -8.72 -3.82
N TYR A 153 11.83 -9.60 -2.85
CA TYR A 153 10.76 -9.39 -1.91
C TYR A 153 11.14 -8.30 -0.90
N LEU A 154 10.26 -7.32 -0.71
CA LEU A 154 10.31 -6.38 0.40
C LEU A 154 8.87 -6.03 0.80
N PRO A 155 8.45 -6.22 2.07
CA PRO A 155 7.11 -5.91 2.49
C PRO A 155 6.83 -4.40 2.35
N MET A 156 5.57 -4.06 2.12
CA MET A 156 5.17 -2.66 2.05
C MET A 156 5.26 -2.01 3.43
N CYS A 157 5.94 -0.88 3.49
CA CYS A 157 6.00 -0.06 4.68
C CYS A 157 4.84 0.93 4.76
N TYR A 158 4.49 1.36 5.96
CA TYR A 158 3.77 2.62 6.21
C TYR A 158 3.98 3.03 7.67
N SER A 159 3.85 4.32 7.96
CA SER A 159 4.04 4.81 9.32
C SER A 159 2.87 4.38 10.20
N LYS A 160 3.17 3.81 11.37
CA LYS A 160 2.16 3.50 12.38
C LYS A 160 1.54 4.81 12.88
N VAL A 161 0.21 4.88 12.87
CA VAL A 161 -0.55 6.07 13.25
C VAL A 161 -0.94 5.97 14.73
N ASN A 162 -0.88 7.08 15.45
CA ASN A 162 -1.26 7.10 16.87
C ASN A 162 -2.62 7.78 17.01
N ASN A 163 -3.64 7.00 17.38
CA ASN A 163 -5.01 7.48 17.50
C ASN A 163 -5.15 8.76 18.34
N ASN A 164 -4.43 8.83 19.48
CA ASN A 164 -4.53 9.94 20.42
C ASN A 164 -3.91 11.23 19.86
N ILE A 165 -2.83 11.10 19.09
CA ILE A 165 -2.09 12.23 18.52
C ILE A 165 -2.77 12.72 17.24
N ASP A 166 -3.22 11.79 16.41
CA ASP A 166 -3.73 12.08 15.07
C ASP A 166 -5.22 12.47 15.05
N ARG A 167 -5.87 12.45 16.23
CA ARG A 167 -7.26 12.86 16.46
C ARG A 167 -8.26 12.15 15.54
N ILE A 168 -8.09 10.85 15.37
CA ILE A 168 -8.99 10.08 14.48
C ILE A 168 -10.37 10.00 15.13
N SER A 169 -11.44 10.06 14.33
CA SER A 169 -12.82 10.09 14.83
C SER A 169 -13.14 8.86 15.67
N ASN A 170 -13.93 9.07 16.72
CA ASN A 170 -14.55 7.99 17.46
C ASN A 170 -15.76 7.48 16.66
N GLU A 171 -15.50 6.55 15.76
CA GLU A 171 -16.55 5.80 15.07
C GLU A 171 -17.29 4.88 16.06
N LYS A 172 -18.44 4.34 15.63
CA LYS A 172 -19.15 3.31 16.40
C LYS A 172 -18.22 2.13 16.68
N GLN A 173 -18.32 1.57 17.89
CA GLN A 173 -17.58 0.36 18.23
C GLN A 173 -18.19 -0.87 17.55
N PHE A 174 -17.34 -1.62 16.88
CA PHE A 174 -17.70 -2.88 16.22
C PHE A 174 -16.81 -4.00 16.76
N ASP A 175 -17.35 -5.21 16.80
CA ASP A 175 -16.53 -6.38 17.08
C ASP A 175 -15.72 -6.74 15.83
N ILE A 176 -16.33 -6.72 14.64
CA ILE A 176 -15.70 -7.15 13.40
C ILE A 176 -16.02 -6.19 12.25
N ILE A 177 -15.01 -5.82 11.46
CA ILE A 177 -15.23 -4.97 10.28
C ILE A 177 -14.61 -5.54 9.00
N PHE A 178 -15.27 -5.25 7.88
CA PHE A 178 -14.70 -5.35 6.53
C PHE A 178 -14.81 -3.99 5.83
N ILE A 179 -13.70 -3.46 5.35
CA ILE A 179 -13.68 -2.24 4.53
C ILE A 179 -12.81 -2.50 3.31
N GLY A 180 -13.36 -2.53 2.11
CA GLY A 180 -12.59 -2.91 0.94
C GLY A 180 -13.35 -2.85 -0.37
N ALA A 181 -12.64 -3.03 -1.49
CA ALA A 181 -13.25 -3.08 -2.80
C ALA A 181 -13.81 -4.47 -3.12
N SER A 182 -14.97 -4.53 -3.76
CA SER A 182 -15.67 -5.75 -4.15
C SER A 182 -14.89 -6.58 -5.16
N ARG A 183 -14.42 -5.96 -6.24
CA ARG A 183 -13.60 -6.57 -7.31
C ARG A 183 -14.06 -8.00 -7.66
N ASN A 184 -13.16 -8.96 -7.62
CA ASN A 184 -13.40 -10.39 -7.87
C ASN A 184 -13.72 -11.18 -6.59
N ARG A 185 -13.98 -10.51 -5.47
CA ARG A 185 -14.21 -11.12 -4.15
C ARG A 185 -15.57 -10.76 -3.55
N PHE A 186 -16.48 -10.23 -4.37
CA PHE A 186 -17.81 -9.79 -3.92
C PHE A 186 -18.63 -10.93 -3.31
N ASN A 187 -18.61 -12.12 -3.92
CA ASN A 187 -19.35 -13.27 -3.41
C ASN A 187 -18.86 -13.68 -2.01
N ASP A 188 -17.54 -13.77 -1.80
CA ASP A 188 -16.96 -14.06 -0.49
C ASP A 188 -17.37 -13.01 0.56
N ILE A 189 -17.34 -11.73 0.19
CA ILE A 189 -17.80 -10.63 1.07
C ILE A 189 -19.26 -10.85 1.49
N VAL A 190 -20.14 -11.16 0.54
CA VAL A 190 -21.56 -11.39 0.81
C VAL A 190 -21.77 -12.65 1.66
N THR A 191 -21.04 -13.74 1.38
CA THR A 191 -21.08 -14.97 2.17
C THR A 191 -20.73 -14.71 3.64
N ILE A 192 -19.63 -14.01 3.89
CA ILE A 192 -19.20 -13.65 5.26
C ILE A 192 -20.24 -12.73 5.91
N TYR A 193 -20.75 -11.74 5.19
CA TYR A 193 -21.80 -10.83 5.67
C TYR A 193 -23.07 -11.58 6.10
N GLU A 194 -23.59 -12.48 5.26
CA GLU A 194 -24.82 -13.23 5.57
C GLU A 194 -24.64 -14.20 6.76
N LYS A 195 -23.41 -14.66 7.01
CA LYS A 195 -23.07 -15.48 8.18
C LYS A 195 -22.95 -14.64 9.45
N ILE A 196 -22.18 -13.54 9.43
CA ILE A 196 -21.99 -12.70 10.62
C ILE A 196 -23.28 -12.00 11.05
N LYS A 197 -24.17 -11.68 10.10
CA LYS A 197 -25.50 -11.12 10.37
C LYS A 197 -26.38 -12.00 11.25
N LYS A 198 -26.15 -13.32 11.23
CA LYS A 198 -26.87 -14.29 12.07
C LYS A 198 -26.20 -14.52 13.42
N SER A 199 -25.08 -13.86 13.68
CA SER A 199 -24.37 -13.91 14.96
C SER A 199 -24.81 -12.77 15.89
N ASN A 200 -24.36 -12.80 17.14
CA ASN A 200 -24.57 -11.72 18.11
C ASN A 200 -23.48 -10.63 18.07
N LEU A 201 -22.58 -10.68 17.08
CA LEU A 201 -21.45 -9.75 16.96
C LEU A 201 -21.90 -8.42 16.35
N LYS A 202 -21.32 -7.32 16.83
CA LYS A 202 -21.48 -6.01 16.16
C LYS A 202 -20.55 -5.97 14.95
N TYR A 203 -21.09 -5.75 13.76
CA TYR A 203 -20.29 -5.75 12.54
C TYR A 203 -20.49 -4.50 11.69
N PHE A 204 -19.53 -4.24 10.81
CA PHE A 204 -19.63 -3.19 9.80
C PHE A 204 -18.95 -3.60 8.49
N PHE A 205 -19.65 -3.43 7.38
CA PHE A 205 -19.19 -3.73 6.03
C PHE A 205 -19.26 -2.47 5.19
N TYR A 206 -18.12 -1.99 4.71
CA TYR A 206 -18.03 -0.92 3.73
C TYR A 206 -17.39 -1.46 2.45
N VAL A 207 -18.22 -1.65 1.43
CA VAL A 207 -17.84 -2.33 0.20
C VAL A 207 -17.84 -1.34 -0.96
N VAL A 208 -16.65 -1.06 -1.48
CA VAL A 208 -16.47 -0.22 -2.67
C VAL A 208 -16.79 -1.05 -3.91
N ASN A 209 -17.95 -0.81 -4.50
CA ASN A 209 -18.55 -1.45 -5.65
C ASN A 209 -17.87 -0.96 -6.95
N SER A 210 -16.83 -1.68 -7.39
CA SER A 210 -16.08 -1.29 -8.59
C SER A 210 -16.65 -1.86 -9.89
N HIS A 211 -17.52 -2.88 -9.84
CA HIS A 211 -18.06 -3.57 -11.02
C HIS A 211 -19.57 -3.45 -11.17
N LYS A 212 -20.20 -2.51 -10.46
CA LYS A 212 -21.66 -2.28 -10.49
C LYS A 212 -22.44 -3.53 -10.09
N GLU A 213 -21.92 -4.27 -9.12
CA GLU A 213 -22.58 -5.42 -8.52
C GLU A 213 -23.98 -5.01 -8.02
N LYS A 214 -24.99 -5.85 -8.28
CA LYS A 214 -26.36 -5.62 -7.84
C LYS A 214 -26.61 -6.43 -6.57
N PHE A 215 -26.64 -5.75 -5.43
CA PHE A 215 -26.98 -6.33 -4.15
C PHE A 215 -27.77 -5.31 -3.34
N VAL A 216 -28.88 -5.77 -2.74
CA VAL A 216 -29.78 -4.91 -2.00
C VAL A 216 -29.95 -5.50 -0.60
N THR A 217 -29.68 -4.69 0.41
CA THR A 217 -29.95 -5.05 1.79
C THR A 217 -30.47 -3.82 2.53
N LYS A 218 -31.34 -4.04 3.51
CA LYS A 218 -31.87 -2.98 4.39
C LYS A 218 -31.03 -2.80 5.65
N ASP A 219 -29.96 -3.57 5.79
CA ASP A 219 -29.07 -3.52 6.94
C ASP A 219 -28.21 -2.25 6.89
N PRO A 220 -28.34 -1.32 7.86
CA PRO A 220 -27.54 -0.10 7.89
C PRO A 220 -26.04 -0.36 8.13
N ASN A 221 -25.65 -1.57 8.57
CA ASN A 221 -24.25 -1.94 8.80
C ASN A 221 -23.56 -2.48 7.53
N PHE A 222 -24.26 -2.56 6.40
CA PHE A 222 -23.69 -2.93 5.11
C PHE A 222 -23.86 -1.79 4.10
N ILE A 223 -22.76 -1.14 3.76
CA ILE A 223 -22.70 -0.05 2.80
C ILE A 223 -22.09 -0.57 1.50
N LEU A 224 -22.87 -0.49 0.41
CA LEU A 224 -22.39 -0.74 -0.95
C LEU A 224 -22.32 0.60 -1.69
N THR A 225 -21.13 1.03 -2.08
CA THR A 225 -20.90 2.39 -2.60
C THR A 225 -19.85 2.41 -3.71
N ASN A 226 -19.90 3.40 -4.60
CA ASN A 226 -18.85 3.60 -5.61
C ASN A 226 -17.71 4.50 -5.10
N SER A 227 -17.87 5.08 -3.91
CA SER A 227 -16.91 6.03 -3.33
C SER A 227 -15.96 5.32 -2.37
N PRO A 228 -14.64 5.47 -2.52
CA PRO A 228 -13.71 4.98 -1.51
C PRO A 228 -13.78 5.83 -0.25
N MET A 229 -13.62 5.19 0.91
CA MET A 229 -13.41 5.83 2.20
C MET A 229 -12.01 6.46 2.26
N SER A 230 -11.85 7.60 2.94
CA SER A 230 -10.51 8.16 3.18
C SER A 230 -9.72 7.28 4.15
N TYR A 231 -8.40 7.30 4.08
CA TYR A 231 -7.59 6.48 4.99
C TYR A 231 -7.75 6.90 6.45
N ARG A 232 -7.94 8.20 6.72
CA ARG A 232 -8.21 8.70 8.07
C ARG A 232 -9.51 8.14 8.64
N GLU A 233 -10.59 8.17 7.87
CA GLU A 233 -11.89 7.61 8.27
C GLU A 233 -11.77 6.09 8.47
N TYR A 234 -11.09 5.39 7.56
CA TYR A 234 -10.80 3.96 7.66
C TYR A 234 -10.11 3.60 8.98
N LEU A 235 -9.07 4.33 9.37
CA LEU A 235 -8.37 4.11 10.63
C LEU A 235 -9.29 4.33 11.85
N GLY A 236 -10.28 5.21 11.76
CA GLY A 236 -11.29 5.40 12.80
C GLY A 236 -12.07 4.13 13.05
N TYR A 237 -12.51 3.45 11.99
CA TYR A 237 -13.14 2.14 12.10
C TYR A 237 -12.17 1.06 12.62
N VAL A 238 -10.92 1.02 12.13
CA VAL A 238 -9.92 0.05 12.59
C VAL A 238 -9.67 0.19 14.09
N PHE A 239 -9.48 1.40 14.59
CA PHE A 239 -9.24 1.63 16.02
C PHE A 239 -10.43 1.23 16.90
N ASN A 240 -11.65 1.41 16.40
CA ASN A 240 -12.89 1.06 17.09
C ASN A 240 -13.40 -0.37 16.81
N ALA A 241 -12.65 -1.15 16.03
CA ALA A 241 -12.90 -2.58 15.80
C ALA A 241 -12.02 -3.46 16.69
N LYS A 242 -12.44 -4.69 16.94
CA LYS A 242 -11.61 -5.72 17.59
C LYS A 242 -10.97 -6.66 16.58
N TRP A 243 -11.70 -7.02 15.53
CA TRP A 243 -11.26 -7.92 14.46
C TRP A 243 -11.46 -7.28 13.09
N LEU A 244 -10.54 -7.58 12.17
CA LEU A 244 -10.56 -7.15 10.78
C LEU A 244 -10.76 -8.37 9.88
N ILE A 245 -11.57 -8.23 8.83
CA ILE A 245 -11.71 -9.24 7.77
C ILE A 245 -10.86 -8.83 6.57
N GLU A 246 -9.97 -9.72 6.15
CA GLU A 246 -9.17 -9.63 4.94
C GLU A 246 -9.59 -10.71 3.94
N ILE A 247 -9.97 -10.29 2.75
CA ILE A 247 -10.24 -11.20 1.63
C ILE A 247 -9.29 -10.77 0.52
N LEU A 248 -8.35 -11.62 0.17
CA LEU A 248 -7.39 -11.33 -0.90
C LEU A 248 -8.05 -11.34 -2.27
N ASP A 249 -7.52 -10.50 -3.15
CA ASP A 249 -7.74 -10.59 -4.59
C ASP A 249 -7.04 -11.84 -5.14
N SER A 250 -7.58 -12.51 -6.16
CA SER A 250 -6.98 -13.73 -6.72
C SER A 250 -5.54 -13.56 -7.22
N GLY A 251 -5.10 -12.34 -7.53
CA GLY A 251 -3.73 -12.04 -7.95
C GLY A 251 -2.76 -11.61 -6.85
N THR A 252 -3.22 -11.47 -5.60
CA THR A 252 -2.40 -10.96 -4.48
C THR A 252 -1.88 -12.11 -3.63
N LYS A 253 -0.57 -12.14 -3.37
CA LYS A 253 0.09 -13.05 -2.43
C LYS A 253 1.09 -12.28 -1.56
N GLY A 254 1.05 -12.45 -0.26
CA GLY A 254 1.92 -11.73 0.70
C GLY A 254 1.12 -10.90 1.70
N THR A 255 1.83 -10.20 2.58
CA THR A 255 1.21 -9.37 3.63
C THR A 255 0.56 -8.12 3.02
N THR A 256 -0.71 -7.87 3.32
CA THR A 256 -1.40 -6.64 2.88
C THR A 256 -1.37 -5.55 3.95
N LEU A 257 -1.81 -4.34 3.60
CA LEU A 257 -2.05 -3.28 4.57
C LEU A 257 -2.96 -3.72 5.71
N ARG A 258 -4.00 -4.52 5.44
CA ARG A 258 -4.94 -4.94 6.48
C ARG A 258 -4.33 -5.93 7.46
N PHE A 259 -3.50 -6.84 6.95
CA PHE A 259 -2.68 -7.69 7.81
C PHE A 259 -1.80 -6.82 8.73
N TRP A 260 -1.13 -5.83 8.17
CA TRP A 260 -0.29 -4.94 8.97
C TRP A 260 -1.09 -4.05 9.91
N ASP A 261 -2.30 -3.60 9.56
CA ASP A 261 -3.17 -2.85 10.46
C ASP A 261 -3.58 -3.71 11.66
N ALA A 262 -3.87 -5.00 11.43
CA ALA A 262 -4.13 -5.93 12.51
C ALA A 262 -2.92 -6.10 13.44
N VAL A 263 -1.73 -6.28 12.87
CA VAL A 263 -0.48 -6.44 13.63
C VAL A 263 -0.11 -5.16 14.39
N MET A 264 -0.11 -4.00 13.72
CA MET A 264 0.29 -2.72 14.30
C MET A 264 -0.65 -2.26 15.42
N TYR A 265 -1.95 -2.51 15.26
CA TYR A 265 -2.99 -2.01 16.14
C TYR A 265 -3.64 -3.09 17.00
N ASN A 266 -3.00 -4.26 17.09
CA ASN A 266 -3.42 -5.35 17.96
C ASN A 266 -4.87 -5.78 17.75
N LYS A 267 -5.25 -5.96 16.48
CA LYS A 267 -6.57 -6.43 16.08
C LYS A 267 -6.53 -7.91 15.71
N GLY A 268 -7.60 -8.63 15.98
CA GLY A 268 -7.75 -9.96 15.40
C GLY A 268 -7.89 -9.87 13.88
N LEU A 269 -7.49 -10.93 13.17
CA LEU A 269 -7.54 -10.98 11.72
C LEU A 269 -8.23 -12.26 11.26
N ILE A 270 -9.23 -12.13 10.40
CA ILE A 270 -9.79 -13.24 9.63
C ILE A 270 -9.29 -13.08 8.20
N THR A 271 -8.62 -14.09 7.63
CA THR A 271 -8.03 -13.99 6.30
C THR A 271 -8.11 -15.27 5.48
N ASN A 272 -8.25 -15.16 4.16
CA ASN A 272 -8.03 -16.29 3.24
C ASN A 272 -6.58 -16.43 2.77
N ASN A 273 -5.68 -15.59 3.28
CA ASN A 273 -4.27 -15.63 2.95
C ASN A 273 -3.54 -16.75 3.71
N LYS A 274 -3.43 -17.93 3.07
CA LYS A 274 -2.75 -19.10 3.66
C LYS A 274 -1.28 -18.85 4.01
N GLU A 275 -0.61 -17.93 3.32
CA GLU A 275 0.80 -17.61 3.55
C GLU A 275 1.03 -16.96 4.92
N ILE A 276 -0.01 -16.38 5.54
CA ILE A 276 0.10 -15.77 6.88
C ILE A 276 0.50 -16.81 7.93
N LYS A 277 0.22 -18.10 7.72
CA LYS A 277 0.69 -19.17 8.63
C LYS A 277 2.22 -19.25 8.75
N LYS A 278 2.97 -18.68 7.79
CA LYS A 278 4.44 -18.59 7.82
C LYS A 278 4.94 -17.30 8.50
N SER A 279 4.04 -16.37 8.82
CA SER A 279 4.39 -15.10 9.45
C SER A 279 4.81 -15.31 10.90
N PRO A 280 5.82 -14.59 11.42
CA PRO A 280 6.15 -14.62 12.84
C PRO A 280 5.02 -14.11 13.75
N PHE A 281 4.02 -13.43 13.18
CA PHE A 281 2.86 -12.92 13.91
C PHE A 281 1.69 -13.91 13.96
N PHE A 282 1.80 -15.07 13.32
CA PHE A 282 0.71 -16.03 13.31
C PHE A 282 0.52 -16.68 14.69
N ASN A 283 -0.69 -16.53 15.22
CA ASN A 283 -1.20 -17.22 16.38
C ASN A 283 -2.68 -17.50 16.16
N SER A 284 -3.14 -18.74 16.35
CA SER A 284 -4.54 -19.13 16.11
C SER A 284 -5.54 -18.39 17.00
N ASN A 285 -5.10 -17.79 18.11
CA ASN A 285 -5.94 -16.99 18.98
C ASN A 285 -6.13 -15.55 18.45
N SER A 286 -5.26 -15.05 17.57
CA SER A 286 -5.37 -13.69 17.01
C SER A 286 -5.60 -13.66 15.50
N ILE A 287 -5.30 -14.76 14.79
CA ILE A 287 -5.47 -14.89 13.34
C ILE A 287 -6.22 -16.18 13.02
N ILE A 288 -7.36 -16.04 12.36
CA ILE A 288 -8.13 -17.13 11.77
C ILE A 288 -7.85 -17.14 10.27
N VAL A 289 -7.33 -18.27 9.77
CA VAL A 289 -7.04 -18.46 8.35
C VAL A 289 -8.04 -19.43 7.75
N GLU A 290 -8.97 -18.93 6.94
CA GLU A 290 -10.02 -19.71 6.29
C GLU A 290 -10.05 -19.44 4.78
N SER A 291 -9.93 -20.49 3.98
CA SER A 291 -10.03 -20.39 2.52
C SER A 291 -11.43 -20.59 1.98
N ASN A 292 -12.30 -21.26 2.73
CA ASN A 292 -13.70 -21.42 2.40
C ASN A 292 -14.55 -20.70 3.45
N PHE A 293 -15.01 -19.49 3.14
CA PHE A 293 -15.79 -18.71 4.10
C PHE A 293 -17.15 -19.31 4.45
N ASP A 294 -17.65 -20.29 3.68
CA ASP A 294 -18.84 -21.06 4.07
C ASP A 294 -18.58 -21.89 5.34
N GLU A 295 -17.33 -22.25 5.64
CA GLU A 295 -16.94 -23.02 6.83
C GLU A 295 -16.61 -22.13 8.03
N LEU A 296 -16.52 -20.81 7.85
CA LEU A 296 -16.17 -19.88 8.93
C LEU A 296 -17.21 -19.91 10.05
N ASP A 297 -16.80 -20.27 11.27
CA ASP A 297 -17.65 -20.19 12.45
C ASP A 297 -17.29 -18.97 13.31
N PHE A 298 -18.21 -18.01 13.38
CA PHE A 298 -18.05 -16.79 14.18
C PHE A 298 -18.02 -17.06 15.69
N ASN A 299 -18.48 -18.21 16.15
CA ASN A 299 -18.38 -18.60 17.57
C ASN A 299 -16.93 -18.83 18.02
N MET A 300 -16.01 -19.08 17.09
CA MET A 300 -14.58 -19.23 17.39
C MET A 300 -13.92 -17.89 17.75
N ILE A 301 -14.60 -16.76 17.54
CA ILE A 301 -14.03 -15.43 17.71
C ILE A 301 -14.18 -14.98 19.16
N ASN A 302 -13.05 -14.94 19.86
CA ASN A 302 -13.00 -14.39 21.20
C ASN A 302 -12.81 -12.87 21.16
N ILE A 303 -13.90 -12.13 21.32
CA ILE A 303 -13.90 -10.66 21.35
C ILE A 303 -13.44 -10.05 22.69
N THR A 304 -13.15 -10.86 23.71
CA THR A 304 -12.63 -10.39 25.02
C THR A 304 -11.13 -10.63 25.16
N GLN A 305 -10.54 -11.35 24.22
CA GLN A 305 -9.11 -11.63 24.22
C GLN A 305 -8.31 -10.35 24.06
N ASN A 306 -7.28 -10.20 24.91
CA ASN A 306 -6.26 -9.18 24.72
C ASN A 306 -5.25 -9.69 23.68
N ILE A 307 -5.25 -9.09 22.50
CA ILE A 307 -4.31 -9.41 21.42
C ILE A 307 -3.10 -8.50 21.55
N ASP A 308 -1.90 -9.06 21.47
CA ASP A 308 -0.66 -8.31 21.37
C ASP A 308 0.32 -9.04 20.44
N TYR A 309 0.56 -8.46 19.27
CA TYR A 309 1.50 -9.02 18.30
C TYR A 309 2.96 -8.66 18.59
N LYS A 310 3.22 -7.82 19.61
CA LYS A 310 4.57 -7.33 19.93
C LYS A 310 5.26 -6.65 18.75
N TYR A 311 4.48 -5.94 17.93
CA TYR A 311 4.98 -5.18 16.78
C TYR A 311 6.09 -4.19 17.20
N SER A 312 7.23 -4.27 16.52
CA SER A 312 8.45 -3.50 16.81
C SER A 312 8.94 -2.68 15.61
N GLY A 313 8.04 -2.33 14.68
CA GLY A 313 8.39 -1.52 13.51
C GLY A 313 8.89 -2.35 12.33
N GLU A 314 8.55 -3.63 12.24
CA GLU A 314 9.02 -4.61 11.23
C GLU A 314 8.83 -4.12 9.79
N ASN A 315 7.77 -3.37 9.51
CA ASN A 315 7.51 -2.71 8.23
C ASN A 315 7.49 -1.17 8.37
N SER A 316 8.22 -0.61 9.34
CA SER A 316 8.36 0.84 9.43
C SER A 316 9.09 1.40 8.20
N PRO A 317 8.76 2.63 7.76
CA PRO A 317 9.50 3.35 6.73
C PRO A 317 11.01 3.42 6.98
N VAL A 318 11.44 3.58 8.23
CA VAL A 318 12.87 3.49 8.58
C VAL A 318 13.47 2.14 8.17
N LYS A 319 12.91 1.03 8.65
CA LYS A 319 13.43 -0.32 8.31
C LYS A 319 13.35 -0.62 6.82
N PHE A 320 12.34 -0.08 6.14
CA PHE A 320 12.23 -0.20 4.67
C PHE A 320 13.38 0.49 3.94
N LEU A 321 13.72 1.72 4.32
CA LEU A 321 14.86 2.43 3.73
C LEU A 321 16.20 1.77 4.06
N GLU A 322 16.37 1.29 5.30
CA GLU A 322 17.56 0.57 5.75
C GLU A 322 17.74 -0.73 4.96
N ALA A 323 16.70 -1.55 4.81
CA ALA A 323 16.75 -2.78 4.04
C ALA A 323 17.15 -2.53 2.57
N ILE A 324 16.65 -1.46 1.96
CA ILE A 324 17.06 -1.07 0.59
C ILE A 324 18.54 -0.67 0.54
N SER A 325 19.00 0.08 1.55
CA SER A 325 20.41 0.47 1.68
C SER A 325 21.31 -0.75 1.76
N ASP A 326 20.97 -1.71 2.62
CA ASP A 326 21.74 -2.92 2.87
C ASP A 326 21.85 -3.78 1.61
N MET A 327 20.75 -3.92 0.85
CA MET A 327 20.73 -4.62 -0.43
C MET A 327 21.64 -3.96 -1.48
N LEU A 328 21.77 -2.64 -1.46
CA LEU A 328 22.54 -1.87 -2.46
C LEU A 328 24.02 -1.74 -2.12
N PHE A 329 24.34 -1.55 -0.84
CA PHE A 329 25.66 -1.14 -0.40
C PHE A 329 26.45 -2.20 0.35
N LYS A 330 25.84 -3.36 0.69
CA LYS A 330 26.49 -4.46 1.43
C LYS A 330 27.45 -3.92 2.51
N PHE A 331 26.88 -3.29 3.53
CA PHE A 331 27.63 -2.88 4.70
C PHE A 331 28.04 -4.08 5.54
#